data_AF-Q6J9G9-F1
#
_entry.id   AF-Q6J9G9-F1
#
_cell.length_a   1.000
_cell.length_b   1.000
_cell.length_c   1.000
_cell.angle_alpha   90.00
_cell.angle_beta   90.00
_cell.angle_gamma   90.00
#
_symmetry.space_group_name_H-M   'P 1'
#
loop_
_entity.id
_entity.type
_entity.pdbx_description
1 polymer ?
#
loop_
_entity_poly.entity_id
_entity_poly.type
_entity_poly.pdbx_seq_one_letter_code
_entity_poly.pdbx_strand_id
1 'polypeptide(L)'
;VLEYMDRMVGYKDWLVENAPGDEVPIGHSLTGFATAFDFLYNLLDNHRRQKYLEKIWVITEEMYEYSKVRSWGKQLLHNHQATNMIALLTGALVTGVDKGSKANIWKQAVVDVMEKTMFLLNHIVDGSLDEGVAYGSYTAKSVTQYVFLAQRHFNINNLDNNWLKMHFWFYYATLLPGFQRTVGIADSNYNWFYGPESQLVFLDKFILKNGAGNWLAQQIRK
;
A
#
# COMPACT_ATOMS: atom_id res chain seq x y z
N VAL A 1 -6.38 20.74 -6.31
CA VAL A 1 -6.27 19.72 -5.23
C VAL A 1 -7.38 19.87 -4.19
N LEU A 2 -7.61 21.06 -3.60
CA LEU A 2 -8.68 21.23 -2.60
C LEU A 2 -10.07 20.89 -3.15
N GLU A 3 -10.41 21.33 -4.37
CA GLU A 3 -11.67 20.98 -5.02
C GLU A 3 -11.87 19.46 -5.20
N TYR A 4 -10.77 18.73 -5.47
CA TYR A 4 -10.83 17.28 -5.60
C TYR A 4 -11.21 16.63 -4.26
N MET A 5 -10.59 17.07 -3.16
CA MET A 5 -10.93 16.59 -1.83
C MET A 5 -12.35 17.00 -1.41
N ASP A 6 -12.79 18.22 -1.74
CA ASP A 6 -14.15 18.70 -1.47
C ASP A 6 -15.21 17.81 -2.16
N ARG A 7 -14.94 17.35 -3.38
CA ARG A 7 -15.81 16.41 -4.12
C ARG A 7 -15.76 15.01 -3.51
N MET A 8 -14.57 14.47 -3.26
CA MET A 8 -14.37 13.13 -2.71
C MET A 8 -15.05 12.95 -1.35
N VAL A 9 -14.96 13.96 -0.47
CA VAL A 9 -15.63 13.91 0.84
C VAL A 9 -17.16 13.98 0.72
N GLY A 10 -17.67 14.55 -0.38
CA GLY A 10 -19.10 14.66 -0.66
C GLY A 10 -19.76 13.36 -1.14
N TYR A 11 -18.98 12.35 -1.53
CA TYR A 11 -19.54 11.05 -1.88
C TYR A 11 -20.13 10.36 -0.65
N LYS A 12 -21.31 9.76 -0.84
CA LYS A 12 -22.02 8.97 0.18
C LYS A 12 -21.12 7.85 0.69
N ASP A 13 -20.63 7.03 -0.22
CA ASP A 13 -19.66 5.95 0.03
C ASP A 13 -18.56 5.99 -1.05
N TRP A 14 -17.49 5.24 -0.82
CA TRP A 14 -16.37 5.09 -1.76
C TRP A 14 -16.35 3.70 -2.41
N LEU A 15 -17.49 3.00 -2.39
CA LEU A 15 -17.64 1.72 -3.09
C LEU A 15 -17.92 1.95 -4.57
N VAL A 16 -17.65 0.93 -5.36
CA VAL A 16 -18.14 0.85 -6.74
C VAL A 16 -19.49 0.15 -6.71
N GLU A 17 -20.52 0.78 -7.27
CA GLU A 17 -21.91 0.32 -7.23
C GLU A 17 -22.08 -1.15 -7.67
N ASN A 18 -21.36 -1.55 -8.72
CA ASN A 18 -21.43 -2.89 -9.29
C ASN A 18 -20.49 -3.92 -8.63
N ALA A 19 -19.76 -3.52 -7.57
CA ALA A 19 -18.84 -4.40 -6.83
C ALA A 19 -18.91 -4.13 -5.32
N PRO A 20 -20.09 -4.25 -4.66
CA PRO A 20 -20.29 -3.86 -3.26
C PRO A 20 -19.55 -4.75 -2.24
N GLY A 21 -18.96 -5.87 -2.69
CA GLY A 21 -18.14 -6.77 -1.87
C GLY A 21 -16.63 -6.61 -2.08
N ASP A 22 -16.22 -5.63 -2.89
CA ASP A 22 -14.81 -5.32 -3.14
C ASP A 22 -14.45 -3.97 -2.50
N GLU A 23 -13.64 -4.02 -1.44
CA GLU A 23 -13.20 -2.83 -0.72
C GLU A 23 -11.92 -2.21 -1.29
N VAL A 24 -11.31 -2.79 -2.34
CA VAL A 24 -10.11 -2.20 -2.97
C VAL A 24 -10.31 -0.76 -3.45
N PRO A 25 -11.46 -0.37 -4.07
CA PRO A 25 -11.74 1.02 -4.40
C PRO A 25 -11.76 1.96 -3.18
N ILE A 26 -12.27 1.48 -2.05
CA ILE A 26 -12.20 2.22 -0.78
C ILE A 26 -10.74 2.32 -0.33
N GLY A 27 -9.98 1.23 -0.43
CA GLY A 27 -8.57 1.19 -0.08
C GLY A 27 -7.75 2.25 -0.79
N HIS A 28 -7.93 2.41 -2.10
CA HIS A 28 -7.29 3.48 -2.87
C HIS A 28 -7.76 4.87 -2.45
N SER A 29 -9.07 5.05 -2.32
CA SER A 29 -9.67 6.33 -1.96
C SER A 29 -9.21 6.81 -0.59
N LEU A 30 -9.21 5.92 0.41
CA LEU A 30 -8.75 6.20 1.77
C LEU A 30 -7.25 6.50 1.80
N THR A 31 -6.42 5.68 1.15
CA THR A 31 -4.97 5.90 1.13
C THR A 31 -4.64 7.26 0.51
N GLY A 32 -5.23 7.58 -0.65
CA GLY A 32 -4.98 8.84 -1.34
C GLY A 32 -5.52 10.05 -0.57
N PHE A 33 -6.75 9.96 -0.06
CA PHE A 33 -7.40 11.06 0.64
C PHE A 33 -6.74 11.36 1.99
N ALA A 34 -6.39 10.33 2.77
CA ALA A 34 -5.69 10.49 4.05
C ALA A 34 -4.25 11.03 3.87
N THR A 35 -3.54 10.57 2.83
CA THR A 35 -2.21 11.12 2.48
C THR A 35 -2.31 12.60 2.09
N ALA A 36 -3.29 12.96 1.25
CA ALA A 36 -3.51 14.35 0.86
C ALA A 36 -3.90 15.24 2.05
N PHE A 37 -4.72 14.72 2.98
CA PHE A 37 -5.07 15.41 4.21
C PHE A 37 -3.83 15.72 5.07
N ASP A 38 -2.96 14.74 5.29
CA ASP A 38 -1.71 14.92 6.04
C ASP A 38 -0.79 15.96 5.36
N PHE A 39 -0.56 15.80 4.05
CA PHE A 39 0.35 16.68 3.30
C PHE A 39 -0.14 18.12 3.21
N LEU A 40 -1.46 18.33 3.15
CA LEU A 40 -2.06 19.64 2.97
C LEU A 40 -2.63 20.22 4.26
N TYR A 41 -2.47 19.56 5.41
CA TYR A 41 -3.13 19.89 6.66
C TYR A 41 -3.03 21.40 7.01
N ASN A 42 -1.84 21.97 6.86
CA ASN A 42 -1.56 23.37 7.15
C ASN A 42 -2.24 24.36 6.19
N LEU A 43 -2.64 23.91 5.00
CA LEU A 43 -3.34 24.71 3.99
C LEU A 43 -4.87 24.63 4.11
N LEU A 44 -5.39 23.71 4.94
CA LEU A 44 -6.83 23.54 5.15
C LEU A 44 -7.36 24.53 6.19
N ASP A 45 -8.53 25.11 5.91
CA ASP A 45 -9.34 25.80 6.91
C ASP A 45 -9.92 24.81 7.95
N ASN A 46 -10.34 25.32 9.10
CA ASN A 46 -10.82 24.49 10.21
C ASN A 46 -12.04 23.63 9.82
N HIS A 47 -12.93 24.17 8.99
CA HIS A 47 -14.13 23.45 8.54
C HIS A 47 -13.74 22.23 7.69
N ARG A 48 -12.84 22.40 6.72
CA ARG A 48 -12.30 21.29 5.91
C ARG A 48 -11.53 20.30 6.76
N ARG A 49 -10.69 20.75 7.70
CA ARG A 49 -9.96 19.84 8.60
C ARG A 49 -10.91 18.91 9.34
N GLN A 50 -11.95 19.47 9.96
CA GLN A 50 -12.93 18.67 10.69
C GLN A 50 -13.69 17.72 9.76
N LYS A 51 -14.24 18.23 8.66
CA LYS A 51 -15.03 17.44 7.70
C LYS A 51 -14.23 16.29 7.08
N TYR A 52 -13.00 16.55 6.68
CA TYR A 52 -12.13 15.54 6.06
C TYR A 52 -11.69 14.49 7.07
N LEU A 53 -11.30 14.91 8.28
CA LEU A 53 -10.92 13.98 9.34
C LEU A 53 -12.08 13.08 9.77
N GLU A 54 -13.30 13.62 9.83
CA GLU A 54 -14.50 12.84 10.11
C GLU A 54 -14.76 11.77 9.04
N LYS A 55 -14.62 12.12 7.74
CA LYS A 55 -14.74 11.13 6.67
C LYS A 55 -13.65 10.06 6.75
N ILE A 56 -12.39 10.46 6.96
CA ILE A 56 -11.28 9.50 7.13
C ILE A 56 -11.60 8.55 8.29
N TRP A 57 -12.08 9.07 9.41
CA TRP A 57 -12.47 8.27 10.57
C TRP A 57 -13.53 7.23 10.24
N VAL A 58 -14.66 7.66 9.65
CA VAL A 58 -15.77 6.75 9.32
C VAL A 58 -15.31 5.65 8.38
N ILE A 59 -14.60 6.00 7.30
CA ILE A 59 -14.12 5.01 6.33
C ILE A 59 -13.06 4.07 6.93
N THR A 60 -12.21 4.57 7.83
CA THR A 60 -11.22 3.74 8.53
C THR A 60 -11.91 2.73 9.46
N GLU A 61 -12.94 3.17 10.18
CA GLU A 61 -13.75 2.29 11.03
C GLU A 61 -14.47 1.21 10.20
N GLU A 62 -15.06 1.59 9.06
CA GLU A 62 -15.64 0.62 8.11
C GLU A 62 -14.61 -0.39 7.62
N MET A 63 -13.39 0.04 7.27
CA MET A 63 -12.36 -0.89 6.78
C MET A 63 -11.92 -1.87 7.84
N TYR A 64 -11.85 -1.42 9.08
CA TYR A 64 -11.59 -2.29 10.21
C TYR A 64 -12.71 -3.32 10.43
N GLU A 65 -13.98 -2.94 10.28
CA GLU A 65 -15.08 -3.90 10.39
C GLU A 65 -15.07 -4.91 9.24
N TYR A 66 -14.81 -4.48 8.01
CA TYR A 66 -14.66 -5.40 6.88
C TYR A 66 -13.49 -6.36 7.05
N SER A 67 -12.37 -5.92 7.64
CA SER A 67 -11.20 -6.79 7.83
C SER A 67 -11.50 -8.01 8.70
N LYS A 68 -12.55 -7.98 9.53
CA LYS A 68 -12.95 -9.10 10.40
C LYS A 68 -13.72 -10.17 9.63
N VAL A 69 -14.47 -9.77 8.60
CA VAL A 69 -15.44 -10.63 7.91
C VAL A 69 -15.04 -10.98 6.47
N ARG A 70 -14.22 -10.15 5.82
CA ARG A 70 -13.79 -10.33 4.43
C ARG A 70 -12.58 -11.24 4.31
N SER A 71 -12.48 -11.90 3.15
CA SER A 71 -11.41 -12.87 2.88
C SER A 71 -10.02 -12.22 2.89
N TRP A 72 -9.90 -10.98 2.41
CA TRP A 72 -8.63 -10.23 2.43
C TRP A 72 -8.09 -9.98 3.85
N GLY A 73 -8.90 -10.13 4.90
CA GLY A 73 -8.41 -10.12 6.29
C GLY A 73 -7.64 -11.39 6.69
N LYS A 74 -7.71 -12.45 5.87
CA LYS A 74 -7.17 -13.80 6.16
C LYS A 74 -6.31 -14.37 5.04
N GLN A 75 -6.52 -13.96 3.79
CA GLN A 75 -5.75 -14.38 2.62
C GLN A 75 -4.42 -13.63 2.57
N LEU A 76 -3.44 -14.12 3.33
CA LEU A 76 -2.10 -13.53 3.39
C LEU A 76 -1.43 -13.59 2.00
N LEU A 77 -0.56 -12.62 1.71
CA LEU A 77 0.19 -12.45 0.45
C LEU A 77 -0.63 -11.99 -0.77
N HIS A 78 -1.94 -12.14 -0.76
CA HIS A 78 -2.82 -11.68 -1.84
C HIS A 78 -2.86 -10.14 -1.92
N ASN A 79 -2.82 -9.56 -3.12
CA ASN A 79 -2.75 -8.11 -3.33
C ASN A 79 -3.85 -7.28 -2.62
N HIS A 80 -5.09 -7.79 -2.57
CA HIS A 80 -6.20 -7.16 -1.83
C HIS A 80 -5.89 -6.98 -0.34
N GLN A 81 -5.26 -7.99 0.30
CA GLN A 81 -4.90 -7.97 1.71
C GLN A 81 -3.93 -6.81 1.99
N ALA A 82 -2.81 -6.77 1.27
CA ALA A 82 -1.81 -5.72 1.46
C ALA A 82 -2.39 -4.33 1.17
N THR A 83 -3.18 -4.18 0.11
CA THR A 83 -3.81 -2.90 -0.29
C THR A 83 -4.75 -2.37 0.79
N ASN A 84 -5.67 -3.19 1.28
CA ASN A 84 -6.66 -2.76 2.25
C ASN A 84 -6.06 -2.55 3.64
N MET A 85 -5.08 -3.37 4.03
CA MET A 85 -4.35 -3.18 5.31
C MET A 85 -3.58 -1.86 5.34
N ILE A 86 -2.97 -1.44 4.23
CA ILE A 86 -2.27 -0.16 4.18
C ILE A 86 -3.21 1.04 4.17
N ALA A 87 -4.36 0.92 3.52
CA ALA A 87 -5.40 1.93 3.62
C ALA A 87 -5.86 2.12 5.07
N LEU A 88 -6.15 1.00 5.76
CA LEU A 88 -6.53 0.99 7.17
C LEU A 88 -5.44 1.60 8.06
N LEU A 89 -4.17 1.24 7.86
CA LEU A 89 -3.06 1.81 8.63
C LEU A 89 -2.91 3.31 8.39
N THR A 90 -3.00 3.76 7.14
CA THR A 90 -2.88 5.19 6.79
C THR A 90 -3.98 6.01 7.46
N GLY A 91 -5.23 5.54 7.38
CA GLY A 91 -6.36 6.17 8.07
C GLY A 91 -6.19 6.19 9.60
N ALA A 92 -5.71 5.08 10.18
CA ALA A 92 -5.49 4.97 11.62
C ALA A 92 -4.34 5.86 12.13
N LEU A 93 -3.29 6.07 11.33
CA LEU A 93 -2.21 6.99 11.65
C LEU A 93 -2.70 8.45 11.67
N VAL A 94 -3.46 8.85 10.64
CA VAL A 94 -4.00 10.22 10.53
C VAL A 94 -5.01 10.52 11.64
N THR A 95 -5.91 9.58 11.94
CA THR A 95 -6.97 9.78 12.95
C THR A 95 -6.51 9.63 14.39
N GLY A 96 -5.38 8.94 14.61
CA GLY A 96 -4.84 8.68 15.95
C GLY A 96 -4.36 9.92 16.70
N VAL A 97 -4.32 11.09 16.06
CA VAL A 97 -3.99 12.38 16.70
C VAL A 97 -5.10 12.82 17.65
N ASP A 98 -6.37 12.63 17.29
CA ASP A 98 -7.52 13.13 18.06
C ASP A 98 -8.32 12.01 18.77
N LYS A 99 -8.26 10.77 18.27
CA LYS A 99 -9.14 9.66 18.70
C LYS A 99 -8.34 8.39 19.06
N GLY A 100 -7.29 8.57 19.84
CA GLY A 100 -6.19 7.60 20.03
C GLY A 100 -6.57 6.17 20.44
N SER A 101 -7.63 5.94 21.23
CA SER A 101 -7.94 4.59 21.75
C SER A 101 -8.37 3.60 20.65
N LYS A 102 -9.38 3.95 19.83
CA LYS A 102 -9.83 3.09 18.71
C LYS A 102 -8.79 3.04 17.60
N ALA A 103 -8.12 4.16 17.30
CA ALA A 103 -7.07 4.18 16.28
C ALA A 103 -5.91 3.21 16.61
N ASN A 104 -5.58 3.02 17.89
CA ASN A 104 -4.58 2.05 18.30
C ASN A 104 -5.02 0.60 18.09
N ILE A 105 -6.31 0.29 18.24
CA ILE A 105 -6.86 -1.04 17.92
C ILE A 105 -6.68 -1.33 16.42
N TRP A 106 -6.97 -0.34 15.56
CA TRP A 106 -6.81 -0.49 14.11
C TRP A 106 -5.35 -0.67 13.71
N LYS A 107 -4.43 0.12 14.28
CA LYS A 107 -2.99 -0.02 14.06
C LYS A 107 -2.51 -1.42 14.45
N GLN A 108 -2.91 -1.90 15.63
CA GLN A 108 -2.52 -3.23 16.10
C GLN A 108 -3.04 -4.32 15.16
N ALA A 109 -4.30 -4.23 14.73
CA ALA A 109 -4.88 -5.20 13.79
C ALA A 109 -4.10 -5.25 12.46
N VAL A 110 -3.66 -4.11 11.93
CA VAL A 110 -2.82 -4.10 10.72
C VAL A 110 -1.46 -4.70 10.99
N VAL A 111 -0.78 -4.32 12.09
CA VAL A 111 0.53 -4.88 12.46
C VAL A 111 0.43 -6.41 12.60
N ASP A 112 -0.58 -6.93 13.29
CA ASP A 112 -0.76 -8.37 13.49
C ASP A 112 -0.91 -9.15 12.18
N VAL A 113 -1.53 -8.54 11.16
CA VAL A 113 -1.73 -9.18 9.86
C VAL A 113 -0.51 -9.00 8.96
N MET A 114 0.04 -7.79 8.90
CA MET A 114 1.16 -7.49 8.02
C MET A 114 2.47 -8.11 8.51
N GLU A 115 2.69 -8.26 9.82
CA GLU A 115 3.86 -9.02 10.32
C GLU A 115 3.77 -10.51 9.98
N LYS A 116 2.57 -11.10 9.91
CA LYS A 116 2.39 -12.47 9.39
C LYS A 116 2.72 -12.53 7.89
N THR A 117 2.30 -11.53 7.12
CA THR A 117 2.70 -11.37 5.71
C THR A 117 4.22 -11.27 5.59
N MET A 118 4.89 -10.44 6.39
CA MET A 118 6.36 -10.31 6.36
C MET A 118 7.06 -11.61 6.76
N PHE A 119 6.55 -12.32 7.76
CA PHE A 119 7.05 -13.64 8.14
C PHE A 119 6.98 -14.64 6.99
N LEU A 120 5.84 -14.72 6.28
CA LEU A 120 5.69 -15.61 5.12
C LEU A 120 6.58 -15.19 3.96
N LEU A 121 6.63 -13.90 3.63
CA LEU A 121 7.53 -13.37 2.61
C LEU A 121 8.99 -13.74 2.92
N ASN A 122 9.40 -13.78 4.19
CA ASN A 122 10.78 -14.14 4.55
C ASN A 122 11.19 -15.57 4.11
N HIS A 123 10.23 -16.44 3.81
CA HIS A 123 10.45 -17.79 3.30
C HIS A 123 10.46 -17.86 1.76
N ILE A 124 10.09 -16.78 1.07
CA ILE A 124 10.19 -16.66 -0.39
C ILE A 124 11.58 -16.14 -0.74
N VAL A 125 12.50 -17.07 -0.98
CA VAL A 125 13.94 -16.79 -1.11
C VAL A 125 14.39 -16.33 -2.50
N ASP A 126 13.49 -16.31 -3.49
CA ASP A 126 13.77 -15.81 -4.84
C ASP A 126 13.21 -14.40 -5.09
N GLY A 127 12.53 -13.81 -4.10
CA GLY A 127 11.93 -12.48 -4.19
C GLY A 127 10.70 -12.38 -5.10
N SER A 128 10.19 -13.51 -5.59
CA SER A 128 9.02 -13.55 -6.48
C SER A 128 7.69 -13.36 -5.72
N LEU A 129 6.61 -13.19 -6.49
CA LEU A 129 5.24 -13.28 -6.01
C LEU A 129 4.46 -14.13 -7.01
N ASP A 130 3.60 -15.01 -6.51
CA ASP A 130 2.89 -16.02 -7.29
C ASP A 130 1.82 -15.43 -8.21
N GLU A 131 1.27 -14.24 -7.87
CA GLU A 131 0.32 -13.51 -8.70
C GLU A 131 0.95 -12.88 -9.98
N GLY A 132 2.23 -13.15 -10.26
CA GLY A 132 2.93 -12.63 -11.44
C GLY A 132 3.42 -11.19 -11.27
N VAL A 133 4.02 -10.63 -12.33
CA VAL A 133 4.75 -9.34 -12.23
C VAL A 133 3.81 -8.15 -12.05
N ALA A 134 2.66 -8.16 -12.75
CA ALA A 134 1.71 -7.07 -12.68
C ALA A 134 1.06 -6.97 -11.29
N TYR A 135 0.43 -8.04 -10.79
CA TYR A 135 -0.10 -8.06 -9.41
C TYR A 135 1.00 -8.06 -8.36
N GLY A 136 2.16 -8.64 -8.64
CA GLY A 136 3.33 -8.52 -7.76
C GLY A 136 3.73 -7.06 -7.52
N SER A 137 3.68 -6.21 -8.55
CA SER A 137 3.92 -4.76 -8.39
C SER A 137 2.86 -4.07 -7.51
N TYR A 138 1.62 -4.56 -7.55
CA TYR A 138 0.51 -4.10 -6.75
C TYR A 138 0.70 -4.45 -5.28
N THR A 139 1.04 -5.71 -4.98
CA THR A 139 1.38 -6.16 -3.62
C THR A 139 2.61 -5.44 -3.09
N ALA A 140 3.68 -5.33 -3.89
CA ALA A 140 4.93 -4.70 -3.50
C ALA A 140 4.79 -3.20 -3.18
N LYS A 141 3.89 -2.47 -3.87
CA LYS A 141 3.54 -1.09 -3.52
C LYS A 141 3.13 -1.00 -2.04
N SER A 142 2.18 -1.83 -1.62
CA SER A 142 1.66 -1.80 -0.25
C SER A 142 2.66 -2.37 0.76
N VAL A 143 3.39 -3.43 0.43
CA VAL A 143 4.42 -4.01 1.31
C VAL A 143 5.55 -3.01 1.59
N THR A 144 6.05 -2.31 0.57
CA THR A 144 7.11 -1.30 0.77
C THR A 144 6.62 -0.10 1.58
N GLN A 145 5.36 0.33 1.41
CA GLN A 145 4.73 1.32 2.28
C GLN A 145 4.65 0.84 3.73
N TYR A 146 4.27 -0.42 3.95
CA TYR A 146 4.19 -1.01 5.29
C TYR A 146 5.55 -1.00 5.97
N VAL A 147 6.59 -1.52 5.31
CA VAL A 147 7.95 -1.59 5.85
C VAL A 147 8.43 -0.19 6.28
N PHE A 148 8.19 0.83 5.46
CA PHE A 148 8.56 2.20 5.80
C PHE A 148 7.78 2.76 6.99
N LEU A 149 6.44 2.64 6.95
CA LEU A 149 5.56 3.22 7.99
C LEU A 149 5.73 2.49 9.32
N ALA A 150 5.87 1.17 9.31
CA ALA A 150 6.04 0.36 10.51
C ALA A 150 7.36 0.69 11.22
N GLN A 151 8.46 0.84 10.48
CA GLN A 151 9.73 1.30 11.02
C GLN A 151 9.61 2.71 11.59
N ARG A 152 8.99 3.64 10.84
CA ARG A 152 8.88 5.05 11.22
C ARG A 152 8.01 5.28 12.46
N HIS A 153 6.86 4.63 12.54
CA HIS A 153 5.84 4.93 13.54
C HIS A 153 5.81 3.94 14.71
N PHE A 154 6.34 2.72 14.53
CA PHE A 154 6.29 1.67 15.55
C PHE A 154 7.65 1.07 15.88
N ASN A 155 8.73 1.53 15.22
CA ASN A 155 10.07 0.96 15.35
C ASN A 155 10.14 -0.55 15.04
N ILE A 156 9.26 -1.02 14.15
CA ILE A 156 9.25 -2.41 13.67
C ILE A 156 10.14 -2.49 12.43
N ASN A 157 11.28 -3.19 12.56
CA ASN A 157 12.27 -3.28 11.49
C ASN A 157 12.11 -4.57 10.68
N ASN A 158 11.78 -4.42 9.39
CA ASN A 158 11.66 -5.51 8.43
C ASN A 158 12.74 -5.47 7.33
N LEU A 159 13.73 -4.57 7.41
CA LEU A 159 14.69 -4.33 6.32
C LEU A 159 15.61 -5.53 6.04
N ASP A 160 15.74 -6.46 6.98
CA ASP A 160 16.54 -7.67 6.83
C ASP A 160 15.82 -8.86 6.18
N ASN A 161 14.55 -8.69 5.81
CA ASN A 161 13.73 -9.74 5.20
C ASN A 161 14.34 -10.28 3.89
N ASN A 162 14.39 -11.60 3.75
CA ASN A 162 14.97 -12.28 2.58
C ASN A 162 14.29 -11.88 1.27
N TRP A 163 12.96 -11.77 1.27
CA TRP A 163 12.22 -11.39 0.08
C TRP A 163 12.60 -9.98 -0.36
N LEU A 164 12.72 -9.01 0.56
CA LEU A 164 13.16 -7.65 0.21
C LEU A 164 14.56 -7.64 -0.41
N LYS A 165 15.48 -8.45 0.10
CA LYS A 165 16.85 -8.58 -0.43
C LYS A 165 16.88 -9.15 -1.84
N MET A 166 15.88 -9.96 -2.20
CA MET A 166 15.82 -10.66 -3.49
C MET A 166 14.85 -10.02 -4.49
N HIS A 167 13.88 -9.21 -4.05
CA HIS A 167 12.79 -8.71 -4.88
C HIS A 167 13.24 -7.83 -6.07
N PHE A 168 14.42 -7.23 -6.01
CA PHE A 168 15.03 -6.57 -7.17
C PHE A 168 15.18 -7.53 -8.36
N TRP A 169 15.61 -8.76 -8.10
CA TRP A 169 15.80 -9.77 -9.14
C TRP A 169 14.49 -10.19 -9.79
N PHE A 170 13.38 -10.20 -9.05
CA PHE A 170 12.07 -10.45 -9.62
C PHE A 170 11.71 -9.41 -10.69
N TYR A 171 11.95 -8.11 -10.43
CA TYR A 171 11.75 -7.08 -11.46
C TYR A 171 12.75 -7.18 -12.60
N TYR A 172 14.03 -7.36 -12.29
CA TYR A 172 15.09 -7.36 -13.30
C TYR A 172 15.00 -8.56 -14.25
N ALA A 173 14.81 -9.77 -13.71
CA ALA A 173 14.82 -11.01 -14.47
C ALA A 173 13.53 -11.28 -15.26
N THR A 174 12.46 -10.54 -14.98
CA THR A 174 11.16 -10.70 -15.68
C THR A 174 10.92 -9.66 -16.76
N LEU A 175 11.87 -8.75 -16.98
CA LEU A 175 11.85 -7.75 -18.04
C LEU A 175 12.21 -8.35 -19.40
N LEU A 176 11.53 -7.88 -20.44
CA LEU A 176 11.89 -8.18 -21.83
C LEU A 176 12.92 -7.18 -22.36
N PRO A 177 13.66 -7.54 -23.43
CA PRO A 177 14.52 -6.61 -24.15
C PRO A 177 13.78 -5.30 -24.46
N GLY A 178 14.41 -4.16 -24.12
CA GLY A 178 13.84 -2.84 -24.31
C GLY A 178 13.13 -2.24 -23.08
N PHE A 179 13.06 -2.94 -21.94
CA PHE A 179 12.61 -2.41 -20.64
C PHE A 179 11.14 -1.93 -20.57
N GLN A 180 10.33 -2.20 -21.59
CA GLN A 180 8.93 -1.74 -21.67
C GLN A 180 7.89 -2.79 -21.30
N ARG A 181 8.26 -4.08 -21.38
CA ARG A 181 7.36 -5.22 -21.15
C ARG A 181 7.94 -6.19 -20.13
N THR A 182 7.04 -6.93 -19.49
CA THR A 182 7.39 -8.05 -18.59
C THR A 182 6.90 -9.37 -19.17
N VAL A 183 7.32 -10.48 -18.58
CA VAL A 183 7.04 -11.85 -19.04
C VAL A 183 5.54 -12.18 -19.18
N GLY A 184 4.65 -11.43 -18.54
CA GLY A 184 3.19 -11.56 -18.72
C GLY A 184 2.59 -12.87 -18.21
N ILE A 185 3.16 -13.46 -17.16
CA ILE A 185 2.63 -14.65 -16.47
C ILE A 185 1.50 -14.23 -15.49
N ALA A 186 0.51 -15.12 -15.33
CA ALA A 186 -0.71 -14.91 -14.56
C ALA A 186 -1.56 -13.75 -15.11
N ASP A 187 -2.58 -13.32 -14.36
CA ASP A 187 -3.40 -12.18 -14.76
C ASP A 187 -2.55 -10.91 -14.79
N SER A 188 -2.25 -10.43 -15.99
CA SER A 188 -1.25 -9.39 -16.19
C SER A 188 -1.66 -8.42 -17.31
N ASN A 189 -1.21 -7.18 -17.18
CA ASN A 189 -1.09 -6.28 -18.33
C ASN A 189 0.24 -6.54 -19.06
N TYR A 190 0.68 -5.63 -19.92
CA TYR A 190 1.95 -5.75 -20.63
C TYR A 190 3.20 -5.62 -19.75
N ASN A 191 3.06 -5.10 -18.52
CA ASN A 191 4.21 -4.80 -17.65
C ASN A 191 3.90 -4.86 -16.14
N TRP A 192 3.50 -3.74 -15.53
CA TRP A 192 3.24 -3.57 -14.09
C TRP A 192 1.91 -2.82 -13.90
N PHE A 193 1.20 -3.08 -12.80
CA PHE A 193 0.03 -2.26 -12.43
C PHE A 193 0.42 -0.98 -11.70
N TYR A 194 1.46 -1.02 -10.86
CA TYR A 194 1.92 0.14 -10.09
C TYR A 194 3.44 0.29 -10.12
N GLY A 195 3.93 1.46 -10.54
CA GLY A 195 5.36 1.73 -10.66
C GLY A 195 5.97 1.02 -11.88
N PRO A 196 7.12 0.31 -11.72
CA PRO A 196 7.72 -0.17 -10.49
C PRO A 196 8.84 0.74 -9.96
N GLU A 197 9.03 1.94 -10.52
CA GLU A 197 10.16 2.80 -10.16
C GLU A 197 10.15 3.16 -8.68
N SER A 198 8.98 3.40 -8.08
CA SER A 198 8.84 3.69 -6.65
C SER A 198 9.38 2.55 -5.78
N GLN A 199 9.07 1.30 -6.14
CA GLN A 199 9.53 0.11 -5.43
C GLN A 199 11.04 -0.09 -5.65
N LEU A 200 11.54 0.14 -6.87
CA LEU A 200 12.97 0.02 -7.18
C LEU A 200 13.84 1.04 -6.43
N VAL A 201 13.43 2.31 -6.38
CA VAL A 201 14.17 3.33 -5.61
C VAL A 201 14.06 3.09 -4.11
N PHE A 202 12.95 2.52 -3.62
CA PHE A 202 12.82 2.06 -2.24
C PHE A 202 13.85 0.97 -1.94
N LEU A 203 13.90 -0.09 -2.76
CA LEU A 203 14.84 -1.19 -2.59
C LEU A 203 16.28 -0.68 -2.61
N ASP A 204 16.63 0.23 -3.51
CA ASP A 204 17.99 0.77 -3.55
C ASP A 204 18.34 1.60 -2.31
N LYS A 205 17.42 2.46 -1.87
CA LYS A 205 17.66 3.34 -0.72
C LYS A 205 17.79 2.56 0.60
N PHE A 206 16.94 1.55 0.79
CA PHE A 206 16.81 0.90 2.10
C PHE A 206 17.49 -0.48 2.16
N ILE A 207 17.62 -1.18 1.03
CA ILE A 207 18.06 -2.58 0.98
C ILE A 207 19.40 -2.73 0.26
N LEU A 208 19.46 -2.43 -1.05
CA LEU A 208 20.62 -2.74 -1.90
C LEU A 208 21.80 -1.77 -1.69
N LYS A 209 21.51 -0.46 -1.64
CA LYS A 209 22.47 0.63 -1.45
C LYS A 209 23.66 0.59 -2.42
N ASN A 210 23.39 0.22 -3.67
CA ASN A 210 24.44 0.02 -4.68
C ASN A 210 24.14 0.70 -6.04
N GLY A 211 22.99 1.36 -6.19
CA GLY A 211 22.63 2.08 -7.40
C GLY A 211 21.82 1.27 -8.41
N ALA A 212 21.71 -0.06 -8.25
CA ALA A 212 21.08 -0.93 -9.23
C ALA A 212 19.57 -0.65 -9.39
N GLY A 213 18.87 -0.41 -8.27
CA GLY A 213 17.44 -0.08 -8.31
C GLY A 213 17.19 1.28 -8.97
N ASN A 214 18.00 2.30 -8.65
CA ASN A 214 17.92 3.60 -9.32
C ASN A 214 18.21 3.49 -10.83
N TRP A 215 19.22 2.72 -11.22
CA TRP A 215 19.54 2.48 -12.64
C TRP A 215 18.39 1.82 -13.38
N LEU A 216 17.78 0.77 -12.82
CA LEU A 216 16.69 0.06 -13.47
C LEU A 216 15.44 0.93 -13.61
N ALA A 217 15.10 1.69 -12.55
CA ALA A 217 14.00 2.65 -12.59
C ALA A 217 14.20 3.69 -13.71
N GLN A 218 15.43 4.13 -13.96
CA GLN A 218 15.75 5.03 -15.07
C GLN A 218 15.62 4.38 -16.44
N GLN A 219 15.92 3.08 -16.59
CA GLN A 219 15.70 2.39 -17.87
C GLN A 219 14.22 2.26 -18.20
N ILE A 220 13.39 1.96 -17.19
CA ILE A 220 11.95 1.77 -17.36
C ILE A 220 11.22 3.08 -17.69
N ARG A 221 11.68 4.21 -17.15
CA ARG A 221 11.04 5.52 -17.33
C ARG A 221 11.23 6.13 -18.74
N LYS A 222 12.21 5.65 -19.50
CA LYS A 222 12.53 6.19 -20.83
C LYS A 222 11.46 5.85 -21.86
#